data_AF-A0A838R8F1-F1
#
_entry.id   AF-A0A838R8F1-F1
#
_cell.length_a   1.000
_cell.length_b   1.000
_cell.length_c   1.000
_cell.angle_alpha   90.00
_cell.angle_beta   90.00
_cell.angle_gamma   90.00
#
_symmetry.space_group_name_H-M   'P 1'
#
loop_
_entity.id
_entity.type
_entity.pdbx_description
1 polymer ?
#
loop_
_entity_poly.entity_id
_entity_poly.type
_entity_poly.pdbx_seq_one_letter_code
_entity_poly.pdbx_strand_id
1 'polypeptide(L)'
;MSFASAPKATPEKKALLEAFESVLTGQAEEHEAQRREAETRRLARTKVRPGVWLGAVIALFVSAYLWVEEPEWIFPAPPAPESVAVTEASLRIGLANAAQHIERFRQRTGRLPQTLSEAGAHGSGMTFELTGTHEWRLAAVNGPVRLSLASADELPKFLGNSFEVVSRRAR
;
A
#
# COMPACT_ATOMS: atom_id res chain seq x y z
N MET A 1 11.12 -86.11 45.81
CA MET A 1 11.18 -85.49 44.46
C MET A 1 9.88 -85.83 43.74
N SER A 2 9.00 -84.85 43.55
CA SER A 2 7.71 -85.03 42.87
C SER A 2 7.59 -83.94 41.81
N PHE A 3 7.54 -84.31 40.53
CA PHE A 3 7.36 -83.38 39.42
C PHE A 3 5.87 -83.10 39.22
N ALA A 4 5.52 -81.82 39.13
CA ALA A 4 4.17 -81.33 38.93
C ALA A 4 3.66 -81.61 37.51
N SER A 5 2.41 -82.05 37.41
CA SER A 5 1.69 -82.38 36.19
C SER A 5 1.24 -81.10 35.45
N ALA A 6 1.52 -81.01 34.14
CA ALA A 6 1.04 -79.92 33.30
C ALA A 6 -0.43 -80.14 32.88
N PRO A 7 -1.32 -79.13 33.00
CA PRO A 7 -2.72 -79.29 32.63
C PRO A 7 -2.91 -79.32 31.10
N LYS A 8 -3.65 -80.32 30.59
CA LYS A 8 -4.04 -80.44 29.17
C LYS A 8 -5.00 -79.29 28.80
N ALA A 9 -4.66 -78.53 27.78
CA ALA A 9 -5.51 -77.46 27.25
C ALA A 9 -6.81 -78.02 26.65
N THR A 10 -7.95 -77.44 27.04
CA THR A 10 -9.31 -77.80 26.56
C THR A 10 -9.53 -77.32 25.12
N PRO A 11 -10.38 -78.02 24.33
CA PRO A 11 -10.62 -77.71 22.91
C PRO A 11 -11.16 -76.30 22.66
N GLU A 12 -11.91 -75.73 23.61
CA GLU A 12 -12.41 -74.35 23.54
C GLU A 12 -11.29 -73.31 23.52
N LYS A 13 -10.19 -73.53 24.25
CA LYS A 13 -9.04 -72.61 24.23
C LYS A 13 -8.34 -72.61 22.88
N LYS A 14 -8.32 -73.75 22.18
CA LYS A 14 -7.75 -73.84 20.83
C LYS A 14 -8.59 -73.06 19.82
N ALA A 15 -9.92 -73.20 19.87
CA ALA A 15 -10.82 -72.46 19.01
C ALA A 15 -10.73 -70.93 19.23
N LEU A 16 -10.59 -70.49 20.49
CA LEU A 16 -10.39 -69.07 20.80
C LEU A 16 -9.05 -68.53 20.28
N LEU A 17 -7.98 -69.31 20.38
CA LEU A 17 -6.67 -68.92 19.84
C LEU A 17 -6.69 -68.82 18.32
N GLU A 18 -7.32 -69.77 17.63
CA GLU A 18 -7.47 -69.77 16.17
C GLU A 18 -8.31 -68.57 15.69
N ALA A 19 -9.41 -68.25 16.39
CA ALA A 19 -10.20 -67.05 16.14
C ALA A 19 -9.38 -65.77 16.37
N PHE A 20 -8.52 -65.73 17.39
CA PHE A 20 -7.67 -64.57 17.66
C PHE A 20 -6.57 -64.41 16.61
N GLU A 21 -5.96 -65.51 16.17
CA GLU A 21 -4.90 -65.54 15.16
C GLU A 21 -5.43 -65.09 13.79
N SER A 22 -6.64 -65.52 13.42
CA SER A 22 -7.30 -65.06 12.18
C SER A 22 -7.64 -63.57 12.20
N VAL A 23 -8.10 -63.01 13.33
CA VAL A 23 -8.37 -61.57 13.46
C VAL A 23 -7.07 -60.76 13.41
N LEU A 24 -6.01 -61.22 14.07
CA LEU A 24 -4.70 -60.54 14.04
C LEU A 24 -4.10 -60.54 12.63
N THR A 25 -4.23 -61.65 11.90
CA THR A 25 -3.76 -61.75 10.51
C THR A 25 -4.56 -60.84 9.59
N GLY A 26 -5.90 -60.82 9.72
CA GLY A 26 -6.75 -59.92 8.95
C GLY A 26 -6.46 -58.43 9.21
N GLN A 27 -6.23 -58.05 10.47
CA GLN A 27 -5.88 -56.67 10.82
C GLN A 27 -4.50 -56.26 10.29
N ALA A 28 -3.52 -57.18 10.29
CA ALA A 28 -2.20 -56.91 9.74
C ALA A 28 -2.27 -56.63 8.23
N GLU A 29 -3.04 -57.43 7.49
CA GLU A 29 -3.24 -57.25 6.05
C GLU A 29 -3.98 -55.93 5.72
N GLU A 30 -5.01 -55.58 6.49
CA GLU A 30 -5.72 -54.30 6.31
C GLU A 30 -4.83 -53.09 6.60
N HIS A 31 -4.02 -53.15 7.66
CA HIS A 31 -3.08 -52.07 7.98
C HIS A 31 -2.00 -51.91 6.90
N GLU A 32 -1.50 -53.01 6.33
CA GLU A 32 -0.57 -52.94 5.20
C GLU A 32 -1.23 -52.37 3.94
N ALA A 33 -2.46 -52.78 3.63
CA ALA A 33 -3.22 -52.25 2.51
C ALA A 33 -3.46 -50.75 2.66
N GLN A 34 -3.90 -50.30 3.84
CA GLN A 34 -4.11 -48.87 4.14
C GLN A 34 -2.81 -48.06 4.06
N ARG A 35 -1.67 -48.62 4.49
CA ARG A 35 -0.36 -47.95 4.36
C ARG A 35 0.05 -47.80 2.90
N ARG A 36 -0.10 -48.86 2.09
CA ARG A 36 0.19 -48.81 0.64
C ARG A 36 -0.73 -47.83 -0.08
N GLU A 37 -2.01 -47.78 0.28
CA GLU A 37 -2.96 -46.80 -0.25
C GLU A 37 -2.64 -45.36 0.20
N ALA A 38 -2.23 -45.16 1.45
CA ALA A 38 -1.85 -43.84 1.96
C ALA A 38 -0.56 -43.33 1.30
N GLU A 39 0.43 -44.20 1.09
CA GLU A 39 1.69 -43.87 0.41
C GLU A 39 1.46 -43.51 -1.06
N THR A 40 0.65 -44.30 -1.78
CA THR A 40 0.28 -44.01 -3.17
C THR A 40 -0.52 -42.71 -3.29
N ARG A 41 -1.45 -42.43 -2.36
CA ARG A 41 -2.17 -41.15 -2.29
C ARG A 41 -1.26 -39.97 -1.98
N ARG A 42 -0.26 -40.12 -1.09
CA ARG A 42 0.71 -39.06 -0.77
C ARG A 42 1.58 -38.72 -1.99
N LEU A 43 2.08 -39.72 -2.70
CA LEU A 43 2.88 -39.51 -3.92
C LEU A 43 2.05 -38.90 -5.07
N ALA A 44 0.77 -39.26 -5.18
CA ALA A 44 -0.14 -38.66 -6.16
C ALA A 44 -0.45 -37.19 -5.87
N ARG A 45 -0.48 -36.79 -4.59
CA ARG A 45 -0.80 -35.41 -4.17
C ARG A 45 0.33 -34.41 -4.42
N THR A 46 1.58 -34.88 -4.53
CA THR A 46 2.78 -34.02 -4.70
C THR A 46 3.22 -33.86 -6.16
N LYS A 47 2.47 -34.40 -7.13
CA LYS A 47 2.70 -34.08 -8.55
C LYS A 47 2.14 -32.70 -8.86
N VAL A 48 2.89 -31.67 -8.43
CA VAL A 48 2.73 -30.31 -8.96
C VAL A 48 2.82 -30.45 -10.48
N ARG A 49 1.74 -30.12 -11.20
CA ARG A 49 1.68 -30.30 -12.65
C ARG A 49 2.89 -29.52 -13.22
N PRO A 50 3.67 -30.08 -14.15
CA PRO A 50 4.89 -29.44 -14.65
C PRO A 50 4.61 -28.02 -15.20
N GLY A 51 3.41 -27.76 -15.70
CA GLY A 51 2.98 -26.42 -16.11
C GLY A 51 2.84 -25.40 -14.97
N VAL A 52 2.48 -25.82 -13.75
CA VAL A 52 2.45 -24.94 -12.57
C VAL A 52 3.86 -24.56 -12.15
N TRP A 53 4.80 -25.52 -12.17
CA TRP A 53 6.20 -25.23 -11.87
C TRP A 53 6.83 -24.32 -12.93
N LEU A 54 6.58 -24.59 -14.21
CA LEU A 54 7.02 -23.72 -15.31
C LEU A 54 6.43 -22.30 -15.19
N GLY A 55 5.14 -22.19 -14.87
CA GLY A 55 4.49 -20.91 -14.64
C GLY A 55 5.09 -20.14 -13.46
N ALA A 56 5.41 -20.83 -12.36
CA ALA A 56 6.07 -20.22 -11.20
C ALA A 56 7.49 -19.72 -11.53
N VAL A 57 8.25 -20.49 -12.31
CA VAL A 57 9.58 -20.08 -12.78
C VAL A 57 9.48 -18.86 -13.68
N ILE A 58 8.58 -18.86 -14.66
CA ILE A 58 8.35 -17.70 -15.55
C ILE A 58 7.93 -16.48 -14.73
N ALA A 59 6.98 -16.63 -13.81
CA ALA A 59 6.55 -15.54 -12.94
C ALA A 59 7.71 -14.97 -12.12
N LEU A 60 8.56 -15.82 -11.55
CA LEU A 60 9.73 -15.39 -10.79
C LEU A 60 10.74 -14.63 -11.66
N PHE A 61 11.02 -15.12 -12.88
CA PHE A 61 11.90 -14.42 -13.82
C PHE A 61 11.31 -13.09 -14.29
N VAL A 62 10.02 -13.04 -14.58
CA VAL A 62 9.33 -11.79 -14.96
C VAL A 62 9.36 -10.81 -13.80
N SER A 63 9.05 -11.23 -12.57
CA SER A 63 9.14 -10.36 -11.39
C SER A 63 10.55 -9.84 -11.16
N ALA A 64 11.58 -10.69 -11.30
CA ALA A 64 12.98 -10.26 -11.17
C ALA A 64 13.38 -9.28 -12.28
N TYR A 65 12.95 -9.53 -13.52
CA TYR A 65 13.18 -8.63 -14.66
C TYR A 65 12.52 -7.27 -14.45
N LEU A 66 11.25 -7.25 -14.02
CA LEU A 66 10.50 -6.03 -13.70
C LEU A 66 11.15 -5.22 -12.57
N TRP A 67 11.79 -5.90 -11.63
CA TRP A 67 12.53 -5.25 -10.53
C TRP A 67 13.85 -4.62 -10.98
N VAL A 68 14.53 -5.21 -11.96
CA VAL A 68 15.84 -4.73 -12.42
C VAL A 68 15.72 -3.64 -13.48
N GLU A 69 14.84 -3.81 -14.46
CA GLU A 69 14.68 -2.83 -15.54
C GLU A 69 13.73 -1.69 -15.20
N GLU A 70 12.92 -1.80 -14.15
CA GLU A 70 11.89 -0.82 -13.73
C GLU A 70 11.26 -0.10 -14.95
N PRO A 71 10.64 -0.84 -15.88
CA PRO A 71 10.39 -0.29 -17.19
C PRO A 71 9.39 0.87 -17.10
N GLU A 72 9.66 1.96 -17.82
CA GLU A 72 8.94 3.24 -17.69
C GLU A 72 7.42 3.15 -17.96
N TRP A 73 6.97 2.11 -18.68
CA TRP A 73 5.55 1.86 -18.92
C TRP A 73 4.81 1.22 -17.73
N ILE A 74 5.53 0.58 -16.80
CA ILE A 74 4.98 0.04 -15.54
C ILE A 74 5.27 1.01 -14.39
N PHE A 75 6.48 1.55 -14.33
CA PHE A 75 6.93 2.50 -13.31
C PHE A 75 7.29 3.82 -13.99
N PRO A 76 6.30 4.68 -14.30
CA PRO A 76 6.59 5.98 -14.88
C PRO A 76 7.51 6.74 -13.93
N ALA A 77 8.64 7.22 -14.45
CA ALA A 77 9.61 7.98 -13.67
C ALA A 77 8.87 9.14 -12.97
N PRO A 78 9.17 9.41 -11.69
CA PRO A 78 8.57 10.53 -11.00
C PRO A 78 8.84 11.81 -11.80
N PRO A 79 7.84 12.68 -11.96
CA PRO A 79 8.03 13.92 -12.70
C PRO A 79 9.23 14.68 -12.12
N ALA A 80 10.08 15.19 -12.99
CA ALA A 80 11.27 15.94 -12.59
C ALA A 80 10.87 17.02 -11.56
N PRO A 81 11.66 17.21 -10.49
CA PRO A 81 11.35 18.19 -9.47
C PRO A 81 11.15 19.56 -10.13
N GLU A 82 10.02 20.21 -9.82
CA GLU A 82 9.70 21.53 -10.37
C GLU A 82 10.87 22.48 -10.15
N SER A 83 11.16 23.30 -11.17
CA SER A 83 12.17 24.34 -11.00
C SER A 83 11.69 25.36 -9.96
N VAL A 84 12.64 25.87 -9.17
CA VAL A 84 12.35 26.85 -8.11
C VAL A 84 11.55 28.05 -8.64
N ALA A 85 11.84 28.48 -9.88
CA ALA A 85 11.12 29.57 -10.54
C ALA A 85 9.64 29.26 -10.79
N VAL A 86 9.32 28.02 -11.16
CA VAL A 86 7.92 27.58 -11.38
C VAL A 86 7.19 27.47 -10.05
N THR A 87 7.84 26.95 -9.01
CA THR A 87 7.27 26.89 -7.65
C THR A 87 6.98 28.28 -7.11
N GLU A 88 7.93 29.22 -7.24
CA GLU A 88 7.77 30.61 -6.83
C GLU A 88 6.63 31.31 -7.58
N ALA A 89 6.59 31.16 -8.90
CA ALA A 89 5.54 31.75 -9.73
C ALA A 89 4.15 31.19 -9.37
N SER A 90 4.05 29.88 -9.13
CA SER A 90 2.80 29.23 -8.69
C SER A 90 2.36 29.74 -7.33
N LEU A 91 3.31 29.94 -6.40
CA LEU A 91 3.06 30.47 -5.07
C LEU A 91 2.58 31.93 -5.12
N ARG A 92 3.16 32.77 -6.00
CA ARG A 92 2.72 34.15 -6.24
C ARG A 92 1.28 34.20 -6.74
N ILE A 93 0.93 33.34 -7.71
CA ILE A 93 -0.44 33.26 -8.25
C ILE A 93 -1.41 32.81 -7.14
N GLY A 94 -1.02 31.81 -6.34
CA GLY A 94 -1.83 31.36 -5.20
C GLY A 94 -2.10 32.45 -4.18
N LEU A 95 -1.06 33.20 -3.79
CA LEU A 95 -1.18 34.34 -2.88
C LEU A 95 -2.07 35.46 -3.44
N ALA A 96 -1.94 35.78 -4.73
CA ALA A 96 -2.78 36.78 -5.37
C ALA A 96 -4.26 36.36 -5.43
N ASN A 97 -4.54 35.09 -5.70
CA ASN A 97 -5.91 34.56 -5.64
C ASN A 97 -6.47 34.65 -4.21
N ALA A 98 -5.71 34.26 -3.19
CA ALA A 98 -6.13 34.38 -1.80
C ALA A 98 -6.42 35.84 -1.42
N ALA A 99 -5.59 36.78 -1.86
CA ALA A 99 -5.82 38.22 -1.69
C ALA A 99 -7.14 38.68 -2.32
N GLN A 100 -7.45 38.23 -3.55
CA GLN A 100 -8.73 38.55 -4.20
C GLN A 100 -9.94 38.01 -3.43
N HIS A 101 -9.82 36.81 -2.85
CA HIS A 101 -10.87 36.23 -2.01
C HIS A 101 -11.12 37.05 -0.75
N ILE A 102 -10.05 37.45 -0.05
CA ILE A 102 -10.13 38.32 1.13
C ILE A 102 -10.79 39.66 0.77
N GLU A 103 -10.39 40.25 -0.35
CA GLU A 103 -10.93 41.53 -0.80
C GLU A 103 -12.42 41.43 -1.15
N ARG A 104 -12.83 40.37 -1.86
CA ARG A 104 -14.25 40.10 -2.14
C ARG A 104 -15.05 39.87 -0.86
N PHE A 105 -14.48 39.17 0.12
CA PHE A 105 -15.13 38.97 1.42
C PHE A 105 -15.34 40.31 2.14
N ARG A 106 -14.31 41.17 2.16
CA ARG A 106 -14.38 42.52 2.73
C ARG A 106 -15.45 43.36 2.06
N GLN A 107 -15.52 43.35 0.73
CA GLN A 107 -16.52 44.10 -0.03
C GLN A 107 -17.94 43.64 0.24
N ARG A 108 -18.16 42.34 0.49
CA ARG A 108 -19.49 41.76 0.75
C ARG A 108 -19.96 41.94 2.19
N THR A 109 -19.06 41.80 3.16
CA THR A 109 -19.41 41.76 4.59
C THR A 109 -19.08 43.06 5.33
N GLY A 110 -18.27 43.93 4.73
CA GLY A 110 -17.76 45.16 5.35
C GLY A 110 -16.64 44.94 6.37
N ARG A 111 -16.18 43.71 6.58
CA ARG A 111 -15.10 43.38 7.53
C ARG A 111 -14.06 42.44 6.91
N LEU A 112 -12.86 42.41 7.50
CA LEU A 112 -11.87 41.41 7.14
C LEU A 112 -12.25 40.02 7.70
N PRO A 113 -11.89 38.94 6.98
CA PRO A 113 -12.02 37.59 7.50
C PRO A 113 -11.04 37.38 8.65
N GLN A 114 -11.39 36.53 9.62
CA GLN A 114 -10.48 36.10 10.69
C GLN A 114 -9.59 34.94 10.22
N THR A 115 -10.03 34.20 9.21
CA THR A 115 -9.32 33.04 8.66
C THR A 115 -9.40 32.99 7.14
N LEU A 116 -8.44 32.34 6.48
CA LEU A 116 -8.47 32.14 5.03
C LEU A 116 -9.71 31.37 4.56
N SER A 117 -10.11 30.35 5.32
CA SER A 117 -11.28 29.54 5.03
C SER A 117 -12.57 30.36 5.04
N GLU A 118 -12.66 31.37 5.91
CA GLU A 118 -13.81 32.27 5.96
C GLU A 118 -13.94 33.12 4.68
N ALA A 119 -12.81 33.51 4.07
CA ALA A 119 -12.77 34.18 2.78
C ALA A 119 -13.06 33.25 1.59
N GLY A 120 -13.20 31.94 1.83
CA GLY A 120 -13.28 30.90 0.79
C GLY A 120 -11.96 30.66 0.07
N ALA A 121 -10.84 31.15 0.61
CA ALA A 121 -9.50 30.90 0.09
C ALA A 121 -8.94 29.61 0.69
N HIS A 122 -8.43 28.72 -0.17
CA HIS A 122 -7.81 27.47 0.25
C HIS A 122 -6.42 27.38 -0.39
N GLY A 123 -5.38 27.23 0.42
CA GLY A 123 -4.00 27.09 -0.04
C GLY A 123 -3.16 26.36 0.99
N SER A 124 -2.49 25.29 0.58
CA SER A 124 -1.55 24.57 1.44
C SER A 124 -0.34 25.44 1.74
N GLY A 125 0.13 25.43 2.99
CA GLY A 125 1.29 26.21 3.42
C GLY A 125 1.07 27.73 3.42
N MET A 126 -0.18 28.22 3.34
CA MET A 126 -0.52 29.63 3.45
C MET A 126 -0.95 29.99 4.87
N THR A 127 -0.54 31.18 5.31
CA THR A 127 -0.84 31.77 6.60
C THR A 127 -1.37 33.18 6.38
N PHE A 128 -2.39 33.54 7.15
CA PHE A 128 -3.03 34.84 7.10
C PHE A 128 -2.94 35.47 8.48
N GLU A 129 -2.55 36.73 8.50
CA GLU A 129 -2.38 37.51 9.71
C GLU A 129 -3.03 38.88 9.53
N LEU A 130 -3.77 39.33 10.54
CA LEU A 130 -4.34 40.67 10.60
C LEU A 130 -3.33 41.58 11.32
N THR A 131 -2.81 42.57 10.60
CA THR A 131 -1.85 43.54 11.15
C THR A 131 -2.56 44.78 11.72
N GLY A 132 -3.82 45.00 11.32
CA GLY A 132 -4.64 46.11 11.81
C GLY A 132 -6.12 45.95 11.43
N THR A 133 -6.91 47.01 11.59
CA THR A 133 -8.36 46.99 11.32
C THR A 133 -8.69 46.75 9.84
N HIS A 134 -7.82 47.22 8.94
CA HIS A 134 -7.97 47.10 7.48
C HIS A 134 -6.72 46.58 6.78
N GLU A 135 -5.71 46.18 7.55
CA GLU A 135 -4.44 45.71 7.03
C GLU A 135 -4.27 44.23 7.33
N TRP A 136 -3.78 43.51 6.33
CA TRP A 136 -3.55 42.08 6.42
C TRP A 136 -2.25 41.70 5.73
N ARG A 137 -1.69 40.57 6.15
CA ARG A 137 -0.52 39.94 5.53
C ARG A 137 -0.83 38.49 5.24
N LEU A 138 -0.46 38.07 4.05
CA LEU A 138 -0.42 36.68 3.64
C LEU A 138 1.03 36.24 3.55
N ALA A 139 1.34 35.05 4.04
CA ALA A 139 2.62 34.40 3.83
C ALA A 139 2.40 32.97 3.36
N ALA A 140 3.20 32.51 2.42
CA ALA A 140 3.14 31.16 1.90
C ALA A 140 4.53 30.52 1.85
N VAL A 141 4.59 29.22 2.12
CA VAL A 141 5.82 28.43 2.11
C VAL A 141 5.61 27.17 1.29
N ASN A 142 6.48 26.94 0.31
CA ASN A 142 6.54 25.68 -0.44
C ASN A 142 8.00 25.29 -0.67
N GLY A 143 8.48 24.28 0.07
CA GLY A 143 9.87 23.85 0.07
C GLY A 143 10.82 25.00 0.48
N PRO A 144 11.82 25.35 -0.36
CA PRO A 144 12.76 26.44 -0.06
C PRO A 144 12.19 27.83 -0.31
N VAL A 145 11.03 27.94 -0.98
CA VAL A 145 10.45 29.24 -1.37
C VAL A 145 9.51 29.72 -0.28
N ARG A 146 9.77 30.93 0.22
CA ARG A 146 8.90 31.65 1.14
C ARG A 146 8.56 33.01 0.54
N LEU A 147 7.27 33.31 0.45
CA LEU A 147 6.78 34.59 -0.06
C LEU A 147 5.78 35.20 0.91
N SER A 148 5.73 36.52 0.96
CA SER A 148 4.72 37.26 1.69
C SER A 148 4.13 38.36 0.81
N LEU A 149 2.83 38.60 0.97
CA LEU A 149 2.07 39.64 0.31
C LEU A 149 1.30 40.42 1.38
N ALA A 150 1.52 41.73 1.45
CA ALA A 150 0.76 42.63 2.33
C ALA A 150 -0.39 43.29 1.56
N SER A 151 -1.39 43.77 2.30
CA SER A 151 -2.53 44.50 1.73
C SER A 151 -2.15 45.80 1.01
N ALA A 152 -0.99 46.38 1.34
CA ALA A 152 -0.45 47.59 0.71
C ALA A 152 0.34 47.31 -0.57
N ASP A 153 0.66 46.04 -0.86
CA ASP A 153 1.45 45.67 -2.03
C ASP A 153 0.58 45.70 -3.29
N GLU A 154 1.12 46.24 -4.38
CA GLU A 154 0.45 46.23 -5.67
C GLU A 154 0.48 44.82 -6.28
N LEU A 155 -0.70 44.18 -6.38
CA LEU A 155 -0.84 42.83 -6.96
C LEU A 155 -0.15 42.66 -8.33
N PRO A 156 -0.29 43.60 -9.31
CA PRO A 156 0.36 43.46 -10.60
C PRO A 156 1.89 43.40 -10.50
N LYS A 157 2.47 44.21 -9.60
CA LYS A 157 3.91 44.25 -9.35
C LYS A 157 4.40 42.99 -8.64
N PHE A 158 3.61 42.47 -7.71
CA PHE A 158 3.91 41.20 -7.01
C PHE A 158 3.87 40.00 -7.95
N LEU A 159 2.91 39.97 -8.89
CA LEU A 159 2.77 38.89 -9.85
C LEU A 159 3.88 38.90 -10.91
N GLY A 160 4.33 40.08 -11.37
CA GLY A 160 5.43 40.20 -12.33
C GLY A 160 5.27 39.23 -13.51
N ASN A 161 6.31 38.45 -13.81
CA ASN A 161 6.32 37.47 -14.92
C ASN A 161 5.80 36.08 -14.52
N SER A 162 5.12 35.94 -13.38
CA SER A 162 4.75 34.61 -12.84
C SER A 162 3.82 33.82 -13.77
N PHE A 163 2.88 34.49 -14.44
CA PHE A 163 2.01 33.82 -15.42
C PHE A 163 2.78 33.30 -16.63
N GLU A 164 3.79 34.03 -17.09
CA GLU A 164 4.62 33.60 -18.21
C GLU A 164 5.42 32.34 -17.83
N VAL A 165 6.04 32.34 -16.64
CA VAL A 165 6.81 31.20 -16.13
C VAL A 165 5.95 29.96 -15.98
N VAL A 166 4.73 30.08 -15.42
CA VAL A 166 3.82 28.94 -15.26
C VAL A 166 3.25 28.47 -16.60
N SER A 167 2.97 29.37 -17.56
CA SER A 167 2.45 28.97 -18.87
C SER A 167 3.47 28.16 -19.70
N ARG A 168 4.77 28.41 -19.50
CA ARG A 168 5.85 27.64 -20.14
C ARG A 168 6.00 26.22 -19.58
N ARG A 169 5.49 25.94 -18.38
CA ARG A 169 5.47 24.60 -17.77
C ARG A 169 4.47 23.67 -18.48
N ALA A 170 3.38 24.22 -19.01
CA ALA A 170 2.29 23.44 -19.60
C ALA A 170 2.60 22.96 -21.04
N ARG A 171 3.77 23.31 -21.59
CA ARG A 171 4.30 22.80 -22.85
C ARG A 171 5.40 21.80 -22.58
#